data_AF-A0A8C3GE42-F1
#
_entry.id   AF-A0A8C3GE42-F1
#
_cell.length_a   1.000
_cell.length_b   1.000
_cell.length_c   1.000
_cell.angle_alpha   90.00
_cell.angle_beta   90.00
_cell.angle_gamma   90.00
#
_symmetry.space_group_name_H-M   'P 1'
#
loop_
_entity.id
_entity.type
_entity.pdbx_description
1 polymer ?
#
loop_
_entity_poly.entity_id
_entity_poly.type
_entity_poly.pdbx_seq_one_letter_code
_entity_poly.pdbx_strand_id
1 'polypeptide(L)'
;CKYLSYVTGEVLQGNWMNLRDAETGKILWQGTEDLSVPGVEHEARVPKKILKCKAVSRELNFSSAEQMEKFRLEQKVYFKGQCLEETLSSLSLGQPVGRFI
;
A
#
# COMPACT_ATOMS: atom_id res chain seq x y z
N CYS A 1 -13.72 -7.68 -2.04
CA CYS A 1 -12.45 -7.74 -2.80
C CYS A 1 -11.35 -7.87 -1.79
N LYS A 2 -10.60 -8.98 -1.80
CA LYS A 2 -9.39 -9.10 -0.98
C LYS A 2 -8.31 -8.29 -1.70
N TYR A 3 -8.01 -7.10 -1.21
CA TYR A 3 -6.89 -6.30 -1.71
C TYR A 3 -5.65 -6.71 -0.92
N LEU A 4 -4.88 -7.66 -1.47
CA LEU A 4 -3.59 -8.03 -0.90
C LEU A 4 -2.56 -7.00 -1.35
N SER A 5 -2.23 -6.07 -0.47
CA SER A 5 -1.06 -5.22 -0.61
C SER A 5 0.10 -5.93 0.09
N TYR A 6 1.02 -6.53 -0.66
CA TYR A 6 2.20 -7.16 -0.07
C TYR A 6 3.25 -6.07 0.15
N VAL A 7 3.38 -5.58 1.38
CA VAL A 7 4.60 -4.90 1.83
C VAL A 7 5.38 -5.93 2.65
N THR A 8 6.06 -6.86 1.99
CA THR A 8 6.80 -7.92 2.71
C THR A 8 8.23 -7.48 2.94
N GLY A 9 8.58 -7.23 4.20
CA GLY A 9 9.95 -7.11 4.67
C GLY A 9 9.97 -7.24 6.19
N GLU A 10 10.75 -8.17 6.74
CA GLU A 10 10.80 -8.45 8.20
C GLU A 10 11.23 -7.22 9.03
N VAL A 11 11.85 -6.23 8.39
CA VAL A 11 12.34 -4.99 9.01
C VAL A 11 11.39 -3.79 8.83
N LEU A 12 10.27 -3.96 8.11
CA LEU A 12 9.32 -2.88 7.81
C LEU A 12 8.15 -2.87 8.78
N GLN A 13 7.82 -1.68 9.27
CA GLN A 13 6.63 -1.40 10.07
C GLN A 13 5.75 -0.38 9.33
N GLY A 14 4.53 -0.79 8.95
CA GLY A 14 3.52 0.09 8.39
C GLY A 14 2.90 0.98 9.47
N ASN A 15 3.03 2.29 9.33
CA ASN A 15 2.52 3.26 10.31
C ASN A 15 1.07 3.66 9.99
N TRP A 16 0.82 3.97 8.72
CA TRP A 16 -0.52 4.29 8.22
C TRP A 16 -0.55 4.21 6.71
N MET A 17 -1.75 4.04 6.17
CA MET A 17 -2.01 4.08 4.74
C MET A 17 -3.31 4.86 4.47
N ASN A 18 -3.34 5.63 3.38
CA ASN A 18 -4.56 6.24 2.89
C ASN A 18 -4.76 6.01 1.38
N LEU A 19 -6.02 5.97 0.97
CA LEU A 19 -6.45 5.89 -0.42
C LEU A 19 -7.25 7.14 -0.76
N ARG A 20 -6.87 7.79 -1.85
CA ARG A 20 -7.51 9.01 -2.33
C ARG A 20 -8.00 8.84 -3.75
N ASP A 21 -9.11 9.50 -4.06
CA ASP A 21 -9.47 9.75 -5.44
C ASP A 21 -8.37 10.63 -6.07
N ALA A 22 -7.71 10.15 -7.12
CA ALA A 22 -6.55 10.84 -7.69
C ALA A 22 -6.89 12.15 -8.42
N GLU A 23 -8.16 12.32 -8.84
CA GLU A 23 -8.61 13.52 -9.55
C GLU A 23 -9.00 14.63 -8.57
N THR A 24 -9.65 14.25 -7.46
CA THR A 24 -10.17 15.23 -6.48
C THR A 24 -9.32 15.36 -5.21
N GLY A 25 -8.39 14.43 -4.96
CA GLY A 25 -7.60 14.36 -3.72
C GLY A 25 -8.39 13.93 -2.48
N LYS A 26 -9.69 13.63 -2.63
CA LYS A 26 -10.58 13.24 -1.54
C LYS A 26 -10.16 11.91 -0.93
N ILE A 27 -10.03 11.87 0.40
CA ILE A 27 -9.78 10.63 1.14
C ILE A 27 -10.99 9.71 1.03
N LEU A 28 -10.75 8.49 0.54
CA LEU A 28 -11.75 7.43 0.41
C LEU A 28 -11.63 6.42 1.53
N TRP A 29 -10.41 6.14 1.99
CA TRP A 29 -10.13 5.23 3.08
C TRP A 29 -8.80 5.62 3.76
N GLN A 30 -8.69 5.34 5.05
CA GLN A 30 -7.47 5.49 5.84
C GLN A 30 -7.43 4.39 6.90
N GLY A 31 -6.25 3.85 7.14
CA GLY A 31 -5.99 2.88 8.20
C GLY A 31 -4.64 3.15 8.86
N THR A 32 -4.53 2.73 10.12
CA THR A 32 -3.32 2.82 10.94
C THR A 32 -2.83 1.43 11.39
N GLU A 33 -3.40 0.38 10.80
CA GLU A 33 -2.99 -1.00 11.05
C GLU A 33 -1.68 -1.29 10.30
N ASP A 34 -0.83 -2.09 10.91
CA ASP A 34 0.41 -2.52 10.30
C ASP A 34 0.15 -3.67 9.31
N LEU A 35 0.07 -3.30 8.03
CA LEU A 35 -0.20 -4.22 6.93
C LEU A 35 1.07 -4.86 6.35
N SER A 36 2.27 -4.63 6.92
CA SER A 36 3.51 -5.27 6.46
C SER A 36 3.83 -6.61 7.12
N VAL A 37 3.06 -7.02 8.14
CA VAL A 37 3.28 -8.30 8.85
C VAL A 37 3.02 -9.49 7.90
N PRO A 38 4.03 -10.32 7.60
CA PRO A 38 3.87 -11.47 6.71
C PRO A 38 3.15 -12.63 7.39
N GLY A 39 2.60 -13.55 6.59
CA GLY A 39 1.93 -14.76 7.09
C GLY A 39 0.53 -14.53 7.68
N VAL A 40 0.07 -13.27 7.73
CA VAL A 40 -1.27 -12.89 8.21
C VAL A 40 -2.07 -12.32 7.03
N GLU A 41 -3.34 -12.74 6.91
CA GLU A 41 -4.27 -12.10 5.98
C GLU A 41 -4.90 -10.88 6.66
N HIS A 42 -4.61 -9.69 6.13
CA HIS A 42 -5.17 -8.43 6.63
C HIS A 42 -6.48 -8.08 5.92
N GLU A 43 -7.46 -7.52 6.64
CA GLU A 43 -8.75 -7.08 6.09
C GLU A 43 -8.88 -5.55 6.11
N ALA A 44 -9.15 -4.93 4.95
CA ALA A 44 -9.48 -3.51 4.85
C ALA A 44 -10.90 -3.30 4.29
N ARG A 45 -11.73 -2.54 5.02
CA ARG A 45 -13.09 -2.20 4.59
C ARG A 45 -13.12 -0.87 3.83
N VAL A 46 -12.94 -0.95 2.53
CA VAL A 46 -12.96 0.21 1.63
C VAL A 46 -14.37 0.49 1.08
N PRO A 47 -14.78 1.76 0.93
CA PRO A 47 -16.11 2.08 0.42
C PRO A 47 -16.23 1.80 -1.07
N LYS A 48 -17.36 1.20 -1.50
CA LYS A 48 -17.63 0.80 -2.90
C LYS A 48 -17.44 1.91 -3.94
N LYS A 49 -17.58 3.19 -3.53
CA LYS A 49 -17.38 4.35 -4.41
C LYS A 49 -15.98 4.43 -5.02
N ILE A 50 -14.97 3.80 -4.40
CA ILE A 50 -13.60 3.74 -4.93
C ILE A 50 -13.53 3.07 -6.31
N LEU A 51 -14.44 2.14 -6.60
CA LEU A 51 -14.52 1.47 -7.90
C LEU A 51 -15.02 2.39 -9.04
N LYS A 52 -15.50 3.59 -8.70
CA LYS A 52 -15.92 4.62 -9.67
C LYS A 52 -14.82 5.62 -9.97
N CYS A 53 -13.74 5.64 -9.19
CA CYS A 53 -12.62 6.54 -9.43
C CYS A 53 -11.89 6.10 -10.69
N LYS A 54 -11.52 7.07 -11.55
CA LYS A 54 -10.69 6.80 -12.73
C LYS A 54 -9.30 6.29 -12.35
N ALA A 55 -8.76 6.85 -11.26
CA ALA A 55 -7.52 6.42 -10.64
C ALA A 55 -7.58 6.67 -9.12
N VAL A 56 -6.83 5.86 -8.36
CA VAL A 56 -6.71 5.96 -6.90
C VAL A 56 -5.25 6.20 -6.57
N SER A 57 -4.94 7.29 -5.86
CA SER A 57 -3.61 7.49 -5.28
C SER A 57 -3.54 6.79 -3.92
N ARG A 58 -2.39 6.18 -3.64
CA ARG A 58 -2.17 5.42 -2.42
C ARG A 58 -0.96 5.97 -1.72
N GLU A 59 -1.20 6.47 -0.53
CA GLU A 59 -0.13 6.95 0.30
C GLU A 59 0.14 5.98 1.45
N LEU A 60 1.37 5.50 1.53
CA LEU A 60 1.84 4.61 2.60
C LEU A 60 2.94 5.32 3.37
N ASN A 61 2.87 5.27 4.70
CA ASN A 61 3.99 5.61 5.56
C ASN A 61 4.46 4.39 6.33
N PHE A 62 5.77 4.23 6.36
CA PHE A 62 6.41 3.12 7.05
C PHE A 62 7.74 3.58 7.65
N SER A 63 8.20 2.82 8.63
CA SER A 63 9.54 2.89 9.17
C SER A 63 10.27 1.57 8.96
N SER A 64 11.59 1.63 8.96
CA SER A 64 12.49 0.48 8.86
C SER A 64 13.51 0.55 10.00
N ALA A 65 13.81 -0.60 10.59
CA ALA A 65 14.93 -0.73 11.53
C ALA A 65 16.29 -0.54 10.83
N GLU A 66 16.35 -0.80 9.52
CA GLU A 66 17.57 -0.79 8.73
C GLU A 66 17.52 0.27 7.63
N GLN A 67 18.70 0.76 7.22
CA GLN A 67 18.80 1.60 6.04
C GLN A 67 18.51 0.77 4.79
N MET A 68 17.65 1.28 3.92
CA MET A 68 17.28 0.59 2.69
C MET A 68 17.88 1.30 1.49
N GLU A 69 18.57 0.55 0.64
CA GLU A 69 19.01 1.02 -0.66
C GLU A 69 18.09 0.47 -1.75
N LYS A 70 17.61 1.35 -2.64
CA LYS A 70 16.79 0.98 -3.80
C LYS A 70 15.56 0.14 -3.43
N PHE A 71 14.86 0.53 -2.35
CA PHE A 71 13.65 -0.15 -1.92
C PHE A 71 12.61 -0.19 -3.06
N ARG A 72 12.00 -1.35 -3.27
CA ARG A 72 10.96 -1.56 -4.28
C ARG A 72 9.75 -2.20 -3.63
N LEU A 73 8.58 -1.67 -3.97
CA LEU A 73 7.29 -2.23 -3.61
C LEU A 73 6.67 -2.81 -4.87
N GLU A 74 6.37 -4.10 -4.84
CA GLU A 74 5.66 -4.80 -5.90
C GLU A 74 4.27 -5.17 -5.37
N GLN A 75 3.22 -4.75 -6.07
CA GLN A 75 1.86 -4.87 -5.60
C GLN A 75 0.99 -5.56 -6.66
N LYS A 76 0.24 -6.57 -6.24
CA LYS A 76 -0.66 -7.34 -7.10
C LYS A 76 -2.09 -7.30 -6.56
N VAL A 77 -3.04 -6.88 -7.39
CA VAL A 77 -4.45 -6.83 -7.03
C VAL A 77 -5.16 -8.04 -7.61
N TYR A 78 -5.74 -8.87 -6.74
CA TYR A 78 -6.46 -10.06 -7.15
C TYR A 78 -7.97 -9.92 -6.97
N PHE A 79 -8.74 -10.40 -7.94
CA PHE A 79 -10.18 -10.60 -7.85
C PHE A 79 -10.53 -12.04 -8.21
N LYS A 80 -11.11 -12.77 -7.25
CA LYS A 80 -11.47 -14.20 -7.40
C LYS A 80 -10.31 -15.06 -7.94
N GLY A 81 -9.10 -14.81 -7.47
CA GLY A 81 -7.88 -15.52 -7.89
C GLY A 81 -7.26 -15.04 -9.20
N GLN A 82 -7.89 -14.12 -9.92
CA GLN A 82 -7.32 -13.52 -11.13
C GLN A 82 -6.57 -12.23 -10.78
N CYS A 83 -5.34 -12.08 -11.28
CA CYS A 83 -4.58 -10.83 -11.15
C CYS A 83 -5.18 -9.79 -12.10
N LEU A 84 -5.67 -8.68 -11.55
CA LEU A 84 -6.22 -7.57 -12.32
C LEU A 84 -5.19 -6.47 -12.60
N GLU A 85 -4.24 -6.28 -11.68
CA GLU A 85 -3.27 -5.20 -11.75
C GLU A 85 -1.97 -5.62 -11.04
N GLU A 86 -0.85 -5.24 -11.63
CA GLU A 86 0.49 -5.39 -11.07
C GLU A 86 1.22 -4.06 -11.19
N THR A 87 1.73 -3.54 -10.07
CA THR A 87 2.39 -2.24 -10.00
C THR A 87 3.73 -2.37 -9.30
N LEU A 88 4.75 -1.71 -9.85
CA LEU A 88 6.09 -1.58 -9.29
C LEU A 88 6.35 -0.12 -8.93
N SER A 89 6.72 0.13 -7.68
CA SER A 89 7.11 1.45 -7.20
C SER A 89 8.49 1.37 -6.55
N SER A 90 9.37 2.32 -6.84
CA SER A 90 10.73 2.35 -6.28
C SER A 90 10.96 3.61 -5.47
N LEU A 91 11.56 3.46 -4.29
CA LEU A 91 12.04 4.56 -3.47
C LEU A 91 13.57 4.52 -3.45
N SER A 92 14.21 5.62 -3.85
CA SER A 92 15.67 5.75 -3.87
C SER A 92 16.24 6.38 -2.59
N LEU A 93 15.41 6.61 -1.56
CA LEU A 93 15.83 7.25 -0.32
C LEU A 93 16.58 6.26 0.58
N GLY A 94 17.86 6.54 0.86
CA GLY A 94 18.66 5.86 1.87
C GLY A 94 18.30 6.30 3.30
N GLN A 95 17.02 6.40 3.63
CA GLN A 95 16.53 6.83 4.94
C GLN A 95 15.69 5.71 5.61
N PRO A 96 15.71 5.61 6.95
CA PRO A 96 14.94 4.60 7.69
C PRO A 96 13.42 4.88 7.72
N VAL A 97 12.95 6.01 7.18
CA VAL A 97 11.52 6.35 7.06
C VAL A 97 11.22 6.67 5.60
N GLY A 98 10.12 6.12 5.08
CA GLY A 98 9.73 6.31 3.69
C GLY A 98 8.24 6.59 3.51
N ARG A 99 7.91 7.16 2.35
CA ARG A 99 6.55 7.43 1.90
C ARG A 99 6.40 7.10 0.43
N PHE A 100 5.40 6.28 0.10
CA PHE A 100 4.93 6.08 -1.28
C PHE A 100 3.64 6.87 -1.49
N ILE A 101 3.35 7.33 -2.72
CA ILE A 101 2.15 8.09 -3.13
C ILE A 101 1.54 7.44 -4.38
#